data_AF-Q7MRW1-F1
#
_entry.id   AF-Q7MRW1-F1
#
_cell.length_a   1.000
_cell.length_b   1.000
_cell.length_c   1.000
_cell.angle_alpha   90.00
_cell.angle_beta   90.00
_cell.angle_gamma   90.00
#
_symmetry.space_group_name_H-M   'P 1'
#
loop_
_entity.id
_entity.type
_entity.pdbx_description
1 polymer ?
#
loop_
_entity_poly.entity_id
_entity_poly.type
_entity_poly.pdbx_seq_one_letter_code
_entity_poly.pdbx_strand_id
1 'polypeptide(L)'
;MVLDPSRLIKPHQEIYLVDQFGLSFIYDSGKKLFEGLRSHPMDVLLLFLGDGANKEALETLCTLKEQNPDLPLIIATQEGTAELDKILSFSSMGYLPLEWDEDRLAGFLKTQGRMITCYALKASKERGLGIEERSVEEAIAHFFAQAKERLGVFEFRHEESKELDYSLMKRFIHTAYNNFIEIDPKIQGLKKLSEAKERFSEALGIQYRLQRRIGSSIAYNYEEIFLKSQPLYIDTLRALQQSIHKITLYQKEIGILSAQMDRIKLEQKGAGIEPESREDLERSFKNVNRRYIDRVHEVKRLQEELGALEKRREELWERDFDNFVRIFREEAGKYEKEANALVNRLAYRFDRILWIAARESRFVRGYFAQGMIEGVFSSKTYLDYYVKQLDKSLYSEFNHRLISYRQKMEEENAIRVALLGNVMEDLAQEGRQMEEIDSYIRVEVFTASTLERFFTKLQEGRFEIIVMEDVVGRSLFTQLHEQIQERIASGLCAPKKVVIARHAKEPSRIRQKAMKLRFDGVLIVPVTREKIKNLLLSIA
;
A
#
# COMPACT_ATOMS: atom_id res chain seq x y z
N MET A 1 -12.16 -8.70 5.33
CA MET A 1 -12.53 -8.60 3.89
C MET A 1 -12.88 -7.16 3.59
N VAL A 2 -12.12 -6.50 2.73
CA VAL A 2 -12.46 -5.17 2.20
C VAL A 2 -12.40 -5.31 0.70
N LEU A 3 -13.51 -5.05 0.01
CA LEU A 3 -13.56 -5.07 -1.45
C LEU A 3 -12.72 -3.92 -2.02
N ASP A 4 -12.10 -4.15 -3.17
CA ASP A 4 -11.33 -3.14 -3.91
C ASP A 4 -12.28 -2.15 -4.60
N PRO A 5 -12.30 -0.85 -4.20
CA PRO A 5 -13.19 0.15 -4.79
C PRO A 5 -12.87 0.43 -6.27
N SER A 6 -11.67 0.09 -6.73
CA SER A 6 -11.27 0.27 -8.13
C SER A 6 -11.94 -0.73 -9.09
N ARG A 7 -12.60 -1.74 -8.54
CA ARG A 7 -13.42 -2.72 -9.26
C ARG A 7 -14.90 -2.47 -9.00
N LEU A 8 -15.39 -1.30 -9.43
CA LEU A 8 -16.82 -0.97 -9.44
C LEU A 8 -17.62 -2.14 -10.07
N ILE A 9 -18.47 -2.76 -9.25
CA ILE A 9 -19.36 -3.85 -9.62
C ILE A 9 -20.30 -3.37 -10.71
N LYS A 10 -20.24 -4.03 -11.88
CA LYS A 10 -21.16 -3.74 -12.98
C LYS A 10 -22.42 -4.62 -12.83
N PRO A 11 -23.62 -4.10 -13.13
CA PRO A 11 -24.90 -4.83 -12.96
C PRO A 11 -25.02 -6.13 -13.77
N HIS A 12 -24.11 -6.39 -14.72
CA HIS A 12 -24.15 -7.53 -15.64
C HIS A 12 -23.18 -8.65 -15.29
N GLN A 13 -22.60 -8.64 -14.08
CA GLN A 13 -21.60 -9.62 -13.64
C GLN A 13 -22.23 -10.62 -12.67
N GLU A 14 -22.19 -11.91 -13.01
CA GLU A 14 -23.05 -12.92 -12.37
C GLU A 14 -22.44 -13.53 -11.09
N ILE A 15 -21.11 -13.72 -11.00
CA ILE A 15 -20.50 -14.48 -9.87
C ILE A 15 -19.20 -13.84 -9.37
N TYR A 16 -19.13 -13.63 -8.06
CA TYR A 16 -17.97 -13.11 -7.34
C TYR A 16 -17.45 -14.13 -6.34
N LEU A 17 -16.17 -14.44 -6.45
CA LEU A 17 -15.45 -15.19 -5.42
C LEU A 17 -14.76 -14.23 -4.46
N VAL A 18 -14.80 -14.49 -3.16
CA VAL A 18 -14.03 -13.73 -2.18
C VAL A 18 -13.18 -14.66 -1.34
N ASP A 19 -11.88 -14.39 -1.31
CA ASP A 19 -10.90 -15.09 -0.48
C ASP A 19 -10.50 -14.28 0.77
N GLN A 20 -9.68 -14.89 1.63
CA GLN A 20 -9.12 -14.34 2.88
C GLN A 20 -8.35 -13.04 2.68
N PHE A 21 -7.92 -12.75 1.46
CA PHE A 21 -7.18 -11.54 1.09
C PHE A 21 -8.08 -10.46 0.49
N GLY A 22 -9.39 -10.72 0.36
CA GLY A 22 -10.34 -9.81 -0.27
C GLY A 22 -10.19 -9.75 -1.79
N LEU A 23 -9.53 -10.73 -2.41
CA LEU A 23 -9.45 -10.82 -3.86
C LEU A 23 -10.81 -11.24 -4.42
N SER A 24 -11.35 -10.39 -5.30
CA SER A 24 -12.54 -10.68 -6.09
C SER A 24 -12.14 -11.36 -7.40
N PHE A 25 -12.60 -12.57 -7.66
CA PHE A 25 -12.53 -13.15 -9.00
C PHE A 25 -13.91 -13.04 -9.65
N ILE A 26 -13.93 -12.49 -10.88
CA ILE A 26 -15.14 -12.27 -11.65
C ILE A 26 -15.22 -13.35 -12.70
N TYR A 27 -16.28 -14.15 -12.67
CA TYR A 27 -16.54 -15.17 -13.68
C TYR A 27 -17.82 -14.83 -14.46
N ASP A 28 -17.72 -14.98 -15.77
CA ASP A 28 -18.77 -14.76 -16.77
C ASP A 28 -19.51 -16.06 -17.12
N SER A 29 -19.17 -17.19 -16.48
CA SER A 29 -19.86 -18.47 -16.67
C SER A 29 -19.61 -19.46 -15.54
N GLY A 30 -20.56 -20.36 -15.30
CA GLY A 30 -20.45 -21.44 -14.31
C GLY A 30 -19.27 -22.38 -14.58
N LYS A 31 -18.88 -22.59 -15.84
CA LYS A 31 -17.75 -23.47 -16.20
C LYS A 31 -16.40 -22.92 -15.74
N LYS A 32 -16.16 -21.61 -15.92
CA LYS A 32 -14.93 -20.96 -15.44
C LYS A 32 -14.90 -20.81 -13.91
N LEU A 33 -16.07 -20.72 -13.27
CA LEU A 33 -16.16 -20.78 -11.80
C LEU A 33 -15.59 -22.10 -11.25
N PHE A 34 -15.94 -23.25 -11.84
CA PHE A 34 -15.40 -24.55 -11.43
C PHE A 34 -13.88 -24.66 -11.64
N GLU A 35 -13.35 -24.11 -12.73
CA GLU A 35 -11.90 -24.04 -12.98
C GLU A 35 -11.19 -23.09 -11.98
N GLY A 36 -11.83 -21.99 -11.62
CA GLY A 36 -11.39 -21.06 -10.58
C GLY A 36 -11.32 -21.67 -9.18
N LEU A 37 -12.36 -22.42 -8.80
CA LEU A 37 -12.44 -23.11 -7.50
C LEU A 37 -11.38 -24.20 -7.33
N ARG A 38 -10.96 -24.83 -8.43
CA ARG A 38 -9.85 -25.80 -8.42
C ARG A 38 -8.49 -25.14 -8.25
N SER A 39 -8.34 -23.89 -8.66
CA SER A 39 -7.05 -23.19 -8.70
C SER A 39 -6.80 -22.27 -7.50
N HIS A 40 -7.85 -21.85 -6.76
CA HIS A 40 -7.72 -20.88 -5.67
C HIS A 40 -8.54 -21.30 -4.42
N PRO A 41 -8.01 -21.13 -3.19
CA PRO A 41 -8.77 -21.35 -1.95
C PRO A 41 -9.84 -20.28 -1.78
N MET A 42 -11.09 -20.70 -1.55
CA MET A 42 -12.25 -19.81 -1.46
C MET A 42 -12.90 -19.92 -0.10
N ASP A 43 -13.28 -18.76 0.44
CA ASP A 43 -13.88 -18.68 1.77
C ASP A 43 -15.37 -18.35 1.69
N VAL A 44 -15.80 -17.61 0.66
CA VAL A 44 -17.20 -17.25 0.40
C VAL A 44 -17.47 -17.14 -1.09
N LEU A 45 -18.65 -17.60 -1.52
CA LEU A 45 -19.20 -17.32 -2.84
C LEU A 45 -20.31 -16.27 -2.74
N LEU A 46 -20.20 -15.18 -3.50
CA LEU A 46 -21.21 -14.14 -3.62
C LEU A 46 -21.79 -14.16 -5.04
N LEU A 47 -23.09 -14.46 -5.13
CA LEU A 47 -23.81 -14.55 -6.40
C LEU A 47 -24.64 -13.30 -6.64
N PHE A 48 -24.67 -12.78 -7.87
CA PHE A 48 -25.57 -11.72 -8.30
C PHE A 48 -26.64 -12.26 -9.23
N LEU A 49 -27.89 -12.19 -8.78
CA LEU A 49 -29.06 -12.50 -9.59
C LEU A 49 -29.76 -11.18 -9.94
N GLY A 50 -29.48 -10.66 -11.13
CA GLY A 50 -30.17 -9.50 -11.71
C GLY A 50 -31.64 -9.79 -12.04
N ASP A 51 -32.29 -8.87 -12.77
CA ASP A 51 -33.68 -9.05 -13.21
C ASP A 51 -33.80 -10.25 -14.15
N GLY A 52 -34.36 -11.33 -13.63
CA GLY A 52 -34.46 -12.62 -14.28
C GLY A 52 -33.37 -13.57 -13.79
N ALA A 53 -33.70 -14.38 -12.78
CA ALA A 53 -32.90 -15.52 -12.36
C ALA A 53 -32.44 -16.35 -13.58
N ASN A 54 -31.15 -16.23 -13.93
CA ASN A 54 -30.57 -17.00 -15.01
C ASN A 54 -30.51 -18.46 -14.57
N LYS A 55 -31.46 -19.28 -15.06
CA LYS A 55 -31.68 -20.67 -14.62
C LYS A 55 -30.39 -21.51 -14.65
N GLU A 56 -29.49 -21.23 -15.59
CA GLU A 56 -28.18 -21.86 -15.73
C GLU A 56 -27.26 -21.57 -14.53
N ALA A 57 -27.27 -20.34 -13.99
CA ALA A 57 -26.49 -19.96 -12.82
C ALA A 57 -26.99 -20.69 -11.56
N LEU A 58 -28.31 -20.81 -11.40
CA LEU A 58 -28.93 -21.54 -10.29
C LEU A 58 -28.65 -23.05 -10.34
N GLU A 59 -28.74 -23.68 -11.52
CA GLU A 59 -28.39 -25.09 -11.70
C GLU A 59 -26.90 -25.37 -11.43
N THR A 60 -26.03 -24.46 -11.86
CA THR A 60 -24.59 -24.51 -11.57
C THR A 60 -24.33 -24.47 -10.06
N LEU A 61 -25.07 -23.65 -9.31
CA LEU A 61 -24.92 -23.52 -7.87
C LEU A 61 -25.43 -24.72 -7.10
N CYS A 62 -26.56 -25.31 -7.50
CA CYS A 62 -27.04 -26.57 -6.92
C CYS A 62 -25.97 -27.64 -7.06
N THR A 63 -25.39 -27.79 -8.26
CA THR A 63 -24.28 -28.72 -8.52
C THR A 63 -23.06 -28.40 -7.63
N LEU A 64 -22.73 -27.12 -7.46
CA LEU A 64 -21.62 -26.67 -6.62
C LEU A 64 -21.81 -27.04 -5.15
N LYS A 65 -23.03 -26.84 -4.65
CA LYS A 65 -23.42 -27.06 -3.26
C LYS A 65 -23.58 -28.53 -2.92
N GLU A 66 -24.02 -29.34 -3.87
CA GLU A 66 -23.98 -30.80 -3.74
C GLU A 66 -22.54 -31.32 -3.58
N GLN A 67 -21.60 -30.72 -4.32
CA GLN A 67 -20.18 -31.07 -4.22
C GLN A 67 -19.49 -30.49 -2.98
N ASN A 68 -19.96 -29.33 -2.48
CA ASN A 68 -19.37 -28.62 -1.35
C ASN A 68 -20.48 -28.11 -0.39
N PRO A 69 -21.09 -28.98 0.44
CA PRO A 69 -22.26 -28.62 1.24
C PRO A 69 -22.01 -27.43 2.17
N ASP A 70 -20.81 -27.37 2.73
CA ASP A 70 -20.42 -26.39 3.75
C ASP A 70 -19.96 -25.03 3.18
N LEU A 71 -19.82 -24.89 1.84
CA LEU A 71 -19.31 -23.65 1.22
C LEU A 71 -20.24 -22.47 1.52
N PRO A 72 -19.77 -21.40 2.19
CA PRO A 72 -20.58 -20.21 2.43
C PRO A 72 -21.07 -19.58 1.12
N LEU A 73 -22.39 -19.44 0.96
CA LEU A 73 -23.01 -18.83 -0.21
C LEU A 73 -23.87 -17.64 0.20
N ILE A 74 -23.59 -16.48 -0.37
CA ILE A 74 -24.38 -15.26 -0.24
C ILE A 74 -25.03 -14.97 -1.60
N ILE A 75 -26.32 -14.65 -1.61
CA ILE A 75 -27.06 -14.35 -2.84
C ILE A 75 -27.52 -12.90 -2.80
N ALA A 76 -27.02 -12.09 -3.73
CA ALA A 76 -27.47 -10.72 -3.97
C ALA A 76 -28.55 -10.72 -5.06
N THR A 77 -29.76 -10.27 -4.73
CA THR A 77 -30.93 -10.36 -5.63
C THR A 77 -31.98 -9.28 -5.34
N GLN A 78 -32.84 -8.97 -6.31
CA GLN A 78 -34.08 -8.21 -6.11
C GLN A 78 -35.30 -9.12 -5.90
N GLU A 79 -35.17 -10.42 -6.15
CA GLU A 79 -36.25 -11.38 -5.98
C GLU A 79 -36.54 -11.64 -4.50
N GLY A 80 -37.80 -11.91 -4.17
CA GLY A 80 -38.20 -12.22 -2.79
C GLY A 80 -37.55 -13.52 -2.31
N THR A 81 -37.07 -13.54 -1.06
CA THR A 81 -36.40 -14.72 -0.47
C THR A 81 -37.24 -16.00 -0.56
N ALA A 82 -38.57 -15.88 -0.48
CA ALA A 82 -39.52 -16.99 -0.58
C ALA A 82 -39.64 -17.61 -1.98
N GLU A 83 -39.24 -16.91 -3.04
CA GLU A 83 -39.20 -17.47 -4.40
C GLU A 83 -37.88 -18.20 -4.66
N LEU A 84 -36.77 -17.65 -4.16
CA LEU A 84 -35.45 -18.29 -4.23
C LEU A 84 -35.38 -19.56 -3.38
N ASP A 85 -35.98 -19.56 -2.19
CA ASP A 85 -36.07 -20.75 -1.32
C ASP A 85 -36.87 -21.90 -1.97
N LYS A 86 -37.72 -21.63 -2.98
CA LYS A 86 -38.42 -22.69 -3.74
C LYS A 86 -37.55 -23.29 -4.83
N ILE A 87 -36.56 -22.56 -5.32
CA ILE A 87 -35.69 -22.95 -6.43
C ILE A 87 -34.41 -23.62 -5.91
N LEU A 88 -33.89 -23.15 -4.77
CA LEU A 88 -32.68 -23.66 -4.15
C LEU A 88 -33.00 -24.91 -3.32
N SER A 89 -32.30 -26.02 -3.61
CA SER A 89 -32.41 -27.27 -2.84
C SER A 89 -31.62 -27.24 -1.52
N PHE A 90 -31.00 -26.12 -1.18
CA PHE A 90 -30.06 -25.98 -0.06
C PHE A 90 -30.20 -24.62 0.63
N SER A 91 -29.78 -24.53 1.91
CA SER A 91 -29.77 -23.27 2.66
C SER A 91 -28.65 -22.35 2.18
N SER A 92 -28.98 -21.12 1.82
CA SER A 92 -28.01 -20.03 1.66
C SER A 92 -27.57 -19.49 3.05
N MET A 93 -26.44 -18.78 3.09
CA MET A 93 -25.94 -18.10 4.29
C MET A 93 -26.73 -16.80 4.56
N GLY A 94 -27.31 -16.22 3.52
CA GLY A 94 -28.20 -15.08 3.59
C GLY A 94 -28.39 -14.41 2.23
N TYR A 95 -29.38 -13.52 2.20
CA TYR A 95 -29.76 -12.76 1.02
C TYR A 95 -29.37 -11.29 1.21
N LEU A 96 -28.81 -10.69 0.16
CA LEU A 96 -28.52 -9.26 0.08
C LEU A 96 -29.42 -8.63 -0.98
N PRO A 97 -30.01 -7.44 -0.72
CA PRO A 97 -30.63 -6.68 -1.79
C PRO A 97 -29.56 -6.25 -2.80
N LEU A 98 -29.93 -6.18 -4.08
CA LEU A 98 -29.06 -5.72 -5.17
C LEU A 98 -28.60 -4.26 -4.98
N GLU A 99 -29.38 -3.45 -4.26
CA GLU A 99 -28.98 -2.14 -3.75
C GLU A 99 -28.25 -2.28 -2.40
N TRP A 100 -26.93 -2.46 -2.45
CA TRP A 100 -26.08 -2.52 -1.26
C TRP A 100 -24.91 -1.54 -1.37
N ASP A 101 -24.50 -0.98 -0.24
CA ASP A 101 -23.29 -0.18 -0.11
C ASP A 101 -22.17 -1.02 0.55
N GLU A 102 -20.91 -0.59 0.40
CA GLU A 102 -19.74 -1.30 0.93
C GLU A 102 -19.86 -1.54 2.45
N ASP A 103 -20.47 -0.60 3.18
CA ASP A 103 -20.63 -0.67 4.63
C ASP A 103 -21.62 -1.77 5.06
N ARG A 104 -22.73 -1.95 4.33
CA ARG A 104 -23.71 -3.01 4.57
C ARG A 104 -23.14 -4.38 4.28
N LEU A 105 -22.40 -4.56 3.18
CA LEU A 105 -21.75 -5.83 2.90
C LEU A 105 -20.63 -6.10 3.92
N ALA A 106 -19.81 -5.12 4.26
CA ALA A 106 -18.78 -5.26 5.28
C ALA A 106 -19.40 -5.63 6.64
N GLY A 107 -20.51 -4.99 7.00
CA GLY A 107 -21.32 -5.32 8.17
C GLY A 107 -21.81 -6.76 8.13
N PHE A 108 -22.47 -7.18 7.04
CA PHE A 108 -22.98 -8.54 6.87
C PHE A 108 -21.87 -9.60 6.94
N LEU A 109 -20.77 -9.40 6.22
CA LEU A 109 -19.61 -10.28 6.24
C LEU A 109 -18.96 -10.35 7.61
N LYS A 110 -18.94 -9.25 8.38
CA LYS A 110 -18.46 -9.25 9.76
C LYS A 110 -19.36 -10.11 10.65
N THR A 111 -20.68 -10.06 10.48
CA THR A 111 -21.63 -10.92 11.20
C THR A 111 -21.43 -12.39 10.85
N GLN A 112 -21.10 -12.69 9.60
CA GLN A 112 -20.87 -14.06 9.11
C GLN A 112 -19.41 -14.55 9.24
N GLY A 113 -18.49 -13.67 9.65
CA GLY A 113 -17.03 -13.91 9.61
C GLY A 113 -16.56 -15.16 10.34
N ARG A 114 -17.26 -15.56 11.41
CA ARG A 114 -16.99 -16.79 12.15
C ARG A 114 -17.25 -18.05 11.32
N MET A 115 -18.37 -18.09 10.58
CA MET A 115 -18.74 -19.23 9.74
C MET A 115 -17.81 -19.33 8.51
N ILE A 116 -17.48 -18.19 7.92
CA ILE A 116 -16.52 -18.06 6.82
C ILE A 116 -15.15 -18.61 7.22
N THR A 117 -14.64 -18.16 8.38
CA THR A 117 -13.35 -18.62 8.91
C THR A 117 -13.38 -20.13 9.20
N CYS A 118 -14.47 -20.66 9.75
CA CYS A 118 -14.57 -22.10 10.01
C CYS A 118 -14.55 -22.96 8.73
N TYR A 119 -15.21 -22.50 7.66
CA TYR A 119 -15.17 -23.17 6.36
C TYR A 119 -13.77 -23.12 5.74
N ALA A 120 -13.16 -21.92 5.69
CA ALA A 120 -11.80 -21.72 5.19
C ALA A 120 -10.81 -22.70 5.82
N LEU A 121 -10.90 -22.86 7.14
CA LEU A 121 -10.03 -23.74 7.91
C LEU A 121 -10.32 -25.23 7.68
N LYS A 122 -11.60 -25.61 7.49
CA LYS A 122 -11.98 -26.98 7.12
C LYS A 122 -11.46 -27.34 5.73
N ALA A 123 -11.68 -26.46 4.75
CA ALA A 123 -11.22 -26.62 3.37
C ALA A 123 -9.68 -26.68 3.28
N SER A 124 -8.96 -25.88 4.08
CA SER A 124 -7.49 -25.96 4.17
C SER A 124 -7.02 -27.32 4.70
N LYS A 125 -7.66 -27.83 5.76
CA LYS A 125 -7.32 -29.13 6.37
C LYS A 125 -7.61 -30.31 5.45
N GLU A 126 -8.73 -30.29 4.73
CA GLU A 126 -9.10 -31.32 3.74
C GLU A 126 -8.16 -31.36 2.53
N ARG A 127 -7.48 -30.25 2.23
CA ARG A 127 -6.48 -30.13 1.15
C ARG A 127 -5.06 -30.50 1.59
N GLY A 128 -4.86 -30.98 2.82
CA GLY A 128 -3.53 -31.33 3.34
C GLY A 128 -2.64 -30.13 3.70
N LEU A 129 -3.20 -28.91 3.65
CA LEU A 129 -2.56 -27.70 4.18
C LEU A 129 -2.88 -27.62 5.68
N GLY A 130 -2.20 -28.46 6.45
CA GLY A 130 -2.25 -28.39 7.91
C GLY A 130 -1.87 -26.99 8.38
N ILE A 131 -2.59 -26.47 9.37
CA ILE A 131 -2.20 -25.24 10.05
C ILE A 131 -0.97 -25.62 10.88
N GLU A 132 0.22 -25.37 10.32
CA GLU A 132 1.46 -25.45 11.07
C GLU A 132 1.40 -24.39 12.16
N GLU A 133 1.59 -24.83 13.41
CA GLU A 133 1.70 -23.93 14.55
C GLU A 133 2.93 -23.04 14.32
N ARG A 134 2.69 -21.73 14.17
CA ARG A 134 3.75 -20.75 13.96
C ARG A 134 4.05 -20.04 15.26
N SER A 135 5.32 -19.76 15.49
CA SER A 135 5.72 -18.77 16.50
C SER A 135 5.19 -17.37 16.14
N VAL A 136 5.19 -16.47 17.12
CA VAL A 136 4.82 -15.05 16.91
C VAL A 136 5.69 -14.44 15.81
N GLU A 137 6.99 -14.72 15.86
CA GLU A 137 8.01 -14.24 14.94
C GLU A 137 7.74 -14.75 13.51
N GLU A 138 7.46 -16.04 13.33
CA GLU A 138 7.18 -16.63 12.01
C GLU A 138 5.86 -16.14 11.42
N ALA A 139 4.82 -15.97 12.26
CA ALA A 139 3.54 -15.44 11.83
C ALA A 139 3.68 -14.00 11.31
N ILE A 140 4.42 -13.15 12.03
CA ILE A 140 4.73 -11.77 11.62
C ILE A 140 5.62 -11.75 10.37
N ALA A 141 6.66 -12.60 10.31
CA ALA A 141 7.54 -12.69 9.15
C ALA A 141 6.77 -13.10 7.88
N HIS A 142 5.87 -14.09 8.00
CA HIS A 142 5.00 -14.51 6.91
C HIS A 142 4.06 -13.39 6.46
N PHE A 143 3.50 -12.62 7.40
CA PHE A 143 2.66 -11.46 7.09
C PHE A 143 3.41 -10.42 6.24
N PHE A 144 4.66 -10.11 6.60
CA PHE A 144 5.48 -9.13 5.88
C PHE A 144 6.24 -9.69 4.67
N ALA A 145 6.26 -11.01 4.45
CA ALA A 145 7.03 -11.64 3.37
C ALA A 145 6.73 -11.03 1.99
N GLN A 146 5.45 -10.83 1.65
CA GLN A 146 5.06 -10.21 0.38
C GLN A 146 5.51 -8.74 0.28
N ALA A 147 5.49 -7.99 1.39
CA ALA A 147 5.97 -6.61 1.39
C ALA A 147 7.48 -6.58 1.17
N LYS A 148 8.23 -7.45 1.86
CA LYS A 148 9.67 -7.62 1.70
C LYS A 148 10.05 -7.97 0.26
N GLU A 149 9.36 -8.94 -0.34
CA GLU A 149 9.59 -9.34 -1.73
C GLU A 149 9.38 -8.17 -2.69
N ARG A 150 8.25 -7.48 -2.58
CA ARG A 150 7.92 -6.34 -3.45
C ARG A 150 8.84 -5.14 -3.27
N LEU A 151 9.25 -4.85 -2.04
CA LEU A 151 10.25 -3.80 -1.77
C LEU A 151 11.62 -4.20 -2.33
N GLY A 152 11.97 -5.49 -2.25
CA GLY A 152 13.23 -6.03 -2.78
C GLY A 152 13.40 -5.95 -4.30
N VAL A 153 12.31 -5.82 -5.07
CA VAL A 153 12.36 -5.61 -6.53
C VAL A 153 12.98 -4.26 -6.91
N PHE A 154 12.95 -3.28 -6.00
CA PHE A 154 13.51 -1.96 -6.25
C PHE A 154 14.99 -1.92 -5.90
N GLU A 155 15.84 -2.32 -6.85
CA GLU A 155 17.27 -2.06 -6.77
C GLU A 155 17.56 -0.57 -6.98
N PHE A 156 17.98 0.10 -5.92
CA PHE A 156 18.49 1.46 -5.99
C PHE A 156 20.00 1.42 -6.22
N ARG A 157 20.47 2.04 -7.30
CA ARG A 157 21.89 2.37 -7.44
C ARG A 157 22.25 3.41 -6.37
N HIS A 158 23.46 3.35 -5.81
CA HIS A 158 23.97 4.32 -4.82
C HIS A 158 23.85 5.80 -5.28
N GLU A 159 23.70 6.04 -6.58
CA GLU A 159 23.52 7.36 -7.20
C GLU A 159 22.15 8.03 -6.92
N GLU A 160 21.16 7.29 -6.40
CA GLU A 160 19.81 7.79 -6.09
C GLU A 160 19.60 8.07 -4.59
N SER A 161 20.61 8.65 -3.92
CA SER A 161 20.53 8.98 -2.48
C SER A 161 19.64 10.18 -2.15
N LYS A 162 19.23 10.95 -3.17
CA LYS A 162 18.38 12.14 -2.98
C LYS A 162 16.93 11.74 -2.79
N GLU A 163 16.34 12.27 -1.74
CA GLU A 163 14.96 12.00 -1.34
C GLU A 163 14.14 13.29 -1.37
N LEU A 164 12.86 13.12 -1.63
CA LEU A 164 11.87 14.19 -1.53
C LEU A 164 10.71 13.68 -0.69
N ASP A 165 10.39 14.36 0.41
CA ASP A 165 9.23 14.05 1.25
C ASP A 165 7.96 14.20 0.44
N TYR A 166 7.49 13.08 -0.09
CA TYR A 166 6.34 13.06 -0.97
C TYR A 166 5.08 13.49 -0.24
N SER A 167 4.96 13.21 1.06
CA SER A 167 3.76 13.56 1.83
C SER A 167 3.54 15.08 1.85
N LEU A 168 4.61 15.85 1.99
CA LEU A 168 4.59 17.31 1.96
C LEU A 168 4.51 17.87 0.54
N MET A 169 5.17 17.22 -0.42
CA MET A 169 5.32 17.72 -1.79
C MET A 169 4.25 17.25 -2.77
N LYS A 170 3.40 16.29 -2.37
CA LYS A 170 2.39 15.61 -3.21
C LYS A 170 1.63 16.57 -4.10
N ARG A 171 1.01 17.60 -3.52
CA ARG A 171 0.19 18.55 -4.28
C ARG A 171 1.00 19.30 -5.33
N PHE A 172 2.23 19.68 -5.03
CA PHE A 172 3.06 20.48 -5.93
C PHE A 172 3.54 19.67 -7.13
N ILE A 173 3.94 18.42 -6.90
CA ILE A 173 4.33 17.49 -7.98
C ILE A 173 3.14 17.25 -8.92
N HIS A 174 1.96 16.93 -8.37
CA HIS A 174 0.77 16.66 -9.18
C HIS A 174 0.28 17.89 -9.93
N THR A 175 0.25 19.06 -9.28
CA THR A 175 -0.10 20.33 -9.95
C THR A 175 0.89 20.66 -11.06
N ALA A 176 2.19 20.52 -10.83
CA ALA A 176 3.21 20.74 -11.86
C ALA A 176 3.00 19.79 -13.05
N TYR A 177 2.77 18.50 -12.78
CA TYR A 177 2.54 17.50 -13.81
C TYR A 177 1.32 17.81 -14.67
N ASN A 178 0.19 18.12 -14.04
CA ASN A 178 -1.06 18.44 -14.75
C ASN A 178 -0.89 19.71 -15.58
N ASN A 179 -0.37 20.79 -14.99
CA ASN A 179 -0.16 22.06 -15.71
C ASN A 179 0.74 21.87 -16.94
N PHE A 180 1.82 21.09 -16.84
CA PHE A 180 2.73 20.91 -17.98
C PHE A 180 2.11 20.08 -19.09
N ILE A 181 1.27 19.11 -18.76
CA ILE A 181 0.55 18.33 -19.78
C ILE A 181 -0.54 19.17 -20.44
N GLU A 182 -1.22 20.03 -19.69
CA GLU A 182 -2.19 20.98 -20.24
C GLU A 182 -1.53 21.96 -21.21
N ILE A 183 -0.32 22.46 -20.87
CA ILE A 183 0.44 23.39 -21.73
C ILE A 183 1.07 22.68 -22.93
N ASP A 184 1.63 21.49 -22.73
CA ASP A 184 2.25 20.68 -23.78
C ASP A 184 1.93 19.18 -23.61
N PRO A 185 0.88 18.69 -24.29
CA PRO A 185 0.49 17.28 -24.23
C PRO A 185 1.59 16.30 -24.66
N LYS A 186 2.61 16.74 -25.42
CA LYS A 186 3.72 15.87 -25.84
C LYS A 186 4.60 15.43 -24.68
N ILE A 187 4.60 16.17 -23.56
CA ILE A 187 5.34 15.79 -22.35
C ILE A 187 4.87 14.43 -21.83
N GLN A 188 3.56 14.14 -21.90
CA GLN A 188 3.01 12.85 -21.48
C GLN A 188 3.57 11.66 -22.28
N GLY A 189 3.88 11.87 -23.57
CA GLY A 189 4.41 10.83 -24.46
C GLY A 189 5.89 10.52 -24.28
N LEU A 190 6.59 11.20 -23.35
CA LEU A 190 8.02 10.97 -23.12
C LEU A 190 8.22 9.66 -22.36
N LYS A 191 8.85 8.68 -23.03
CA LYS A 191 9.12 7.34 -22.49
C LYS A 191 9.72 7.36 -21.08
N LYS A 192 10.78 8.15 -20.87
CA LYS A 192 11.45 8.28 -19.55
C LYS A 192 10.52 8.79 -18.44
N LEU A 193 9.58 9.69 -18.77
CA LEU A 193 8.62 10.23 -17.81
C LEU A 193 7.51 9.21 -17.50
N SER A 194 7.02 8.49 -18.51
CA SER A 194 6.02 7.42 -18.32
C SER A 194 6.58 6.31 -17.43
N GLU A 195 7.78 5.83 -17.72
CA GLU A 195 8.46 4.81 -16.91
C GLU A 195 8.67 5.27 -15.46
N ALA A 196 9.10 6.53 -15.26
CA ALA A 196 9.26 7.08 -13.91
C ALA A 196 7.93 7.18 -13.16
N LYS A 197 6.85 7.57 -13.86
CA LYS A 197 5.49 7.67 -13.30
C LYS A 197 4.92 6.31 -12.92
N GLU A 198 5.10 5.30 -13.77
CA GLU A 198 4.65 3.93 -13.52
C GLU A 198 5.33 3.34 -12.29
N ARG A 199 6.67 3.41 -12.24
CA ARG A 199 7.44 2.92 -11.08
C ARG A 199 7.07 3.67 -9.81
N PHE A 200 6.87 4.99 -9.90
CA PHE A 200 6.43 5.79 -8.77
C PHE A 200 5.03 5.40 -8.29
N SER A 201 4.11 5.14 -9.22
CA SER A 201 2.73 4.72 -8.91
C SER A 201 2.68 3.31 -8.29
N GLU A 202 3.54 2.40 -8.75
CA GLU A 202 3.71 1.07 -8.16
C GLU A 202 4.17 1.16 -6.70
N ALA A 203 5.19 1.99 -6.42
CA ALA A 203 5.67 2.23 -5.07
C ALA A 203 4.59 2.81 -4.14
N LEU A 204 3.81 3.78 -4.63
CA LEU A 204 2.65 4.29 -3.89
C LEU A 204 1.61 3.19 -3.60
N GLY A 205 1.36 2.31 -4.57
CA GLY A 205 0.48 1.16 -4.38
C GLY A 205 0.99 0.16 -3.35
N ILE A 206 2.32 -0.02 -3.24
CA ILE A 206 2.94 -0.84 -2.18
C ILE A 206 2.77 -0.17 -0.82
N GLN A 207 3.15 1.11 -0.70
CA GLN A 207 3.04 1.89 0.54
C GLN A 207 1.59 1.91 1.06
N TYR A 208 0.63 2.22 0.19
CA TYR A 208 -0.79 2.27 0.56
C TYR A 208 -1.30 0.93 1.07
N ARG A 209 -1.00 -0.17 0.37
CA ARG A 209 -1.40 -1.53 0.80
C ARG A 209 -0.76 -1.90 2.14
N LEU A 210 0.52 -1.57 2.33
CA LEU A 210 1.22 -1.81 3.58
C LEU A 210 0.60 -1.02 4.73
N GLN A 211 0.38 0.29 4.56
CA GLN A 211 -0.25 1.14 5.56
C GLN A 211 -1.66 0.70 5.93
N ARG A 212 -2.47 0.24 4.96
CA ARG A 212 -3.80 -0.32 5.27
C ARG A 212 -3.71 -1.61 6.09
N ARG A 213 -2.77 -2.48 5.74
CA ARG A 213 -2.56 -3.75 6.45
C ARG A 213 -2.07 -3.53 7.88
N ILE A 214 -1.20 -2.54 8.09
CA ILE A 214 -0.68 -2.19 9.42
C ILE A 214 -1.70 -1.39 10.22
N GLY A 215 -2.43 -0.46 9.59
CA GLY A 215 -3.33 0.50 10.23
C GLY A 215 -4.61 -0.08 10.84
N SER A 216 -4.82 -1.40 10.73
CA SER A 216 -5.86 -2.09 11.50
C SER A 216 -5.50 -2.10 13.00
N SER A 217 -6.49 -2.32 13.88
CA SER A 217 -6.20 -2.37 15.32
C SER A 217 -5.22 -3.50 15.64
N ILE A 218 -4.35 -3.29 16.63
CA ILE A 218 -3.34 -4.29 17.00
C ILE A 218 -3.97 -5.60 17.47
N ALA A 219 -5.13 -5.52 18.14
CA ALA A 219 -5.92 -6.68 18.53
C ALA A 219 -6.43 -7.48 17.33
N TYR A 220 -6.92 -6.80 16.29
CA TYR A 220 -7.35 -7.45 15.06
C TYR A 220 -6.18 -8.13 14.34
N ASN A 221 -5.05 -7.43 14.22
CA ASN A 221 -3.84 -7.99 13.61
C ASN A 221 -3.32 -9.20 14.38
N TYR A 222 -3.37 -9.18 15.72
CA TYR A 222 -3.01 -10.33 16.54
C TYR A 222 -3.90 -11.55 16.28
N GLU A 223 -5.22 -11.33 16.20
CA GLU A 223 -6.16 -12.40 15.90
C GLU A 223 -5.94 -12.99 14.50
N GLU A 224 -5.86 -12.13 13.48
CA GLU A 224 -5.76 -12.56 12.09
C GLU A 224 -4.39 -13.17 11.73
N ILE A 225 -3.31 -12.61 12.24
CA ILE A 225 -1.94 -12.99 11.85
C ILE A 225 -1.46 -14.16 12.70
N PHE A 226 -1.68 -14.10 14.02
CA PHE A 226 -1.13 -15.06 14.96
C PHE A 226 -2.18 -16.06 15.44
N LEU A 227 -3.28 -15.63 16.07
CA LEU A 227 -4.19 -16.57 16.73
C LEU A 227 -4.91 -17.51 15.75
N LYS A 228 -5.20 -17.08 14.51
CA LYS A 228 -5.70 -17.96 13.44
C LYS A 228 -4.67 -18.97 12.92
N SER A 229 -3.40 -18.84 13.27
CA SER A 229 -2.38 -19.87 13.04
C SER A 229 -2.24 -20.85 14.22
N GLN A 230 -2.98 -20.64 15.32
CA GLN A 230 -2.92 -21.48 16.51
C GLN A 230 -4.06 -22.52 16.51
N PRO A 231 -3.77 -23.83 16.39
CA PRO A 231 -4.81 -24.87 16.38
C PRO A 231 -5.69 -24.84 17.62
N LEU A 232 -5.09 -24.65 18.81
CA LEU A 232 -5.80 -24.61 20.09
C LEU A 232 -6.83 -23.47 20.17
N TYR A 233 -6.49 -22.30 19.62
CA TYR A 233 -7.39 -21.16 19.60
C TYR A 233 -8.58 -21.42 18.67
N ILE A 234 -8.31 -21.97 17.48
CA ILE A 234 -9.34 -22.34 16.52
C ILE A 234 -10.29 -23.39 17.08
N ASP A 235 -9.76 -24.44 17.70
CA ASP A 235 -10.59 -25.51 18.26
C ASP A 235 -11.48 -24.98 19.39
N THR A 236 -10.97 -24.04 20.19
CA THR A 236 -11.76 -23.33 21.21
C THR A 236 -12.87 -22.49 20.58
N LEU A 237 -12.60 -21.76 19.48
CA LEU A 237 -13.64 -21.00 18.76
C LEU A 237 -14.71 -21.91 18.15
N ARG A 238 -14.33 -23.06 17.60
CA ARG A 238 -15.31 -24.04 17.06
C ARG A 238 -16.17 -24.61 18.18
N ALA A 239 -15.58 -24.98 19.31
CA ALA A 239 -16.31 -25.50 20.46
C ALA A 239 -17.32 -24.45 20.97
N LEU A 240 -16.91 -23.19 21.11
CA LEU A 240 -17.80 -22.08 21.46
C LEU A 240 -18.99 -21.98 20.52
N GLN A 241 -18.75 -22.01 19.21
CA GLN A 241 -19.81 -21.92 18.20
C GLN A 241 -20.78 -23.11 18.27
N GLN A 242 -20.25 -24.33 18.43
CA GLN A 242 -21.08 -25.53 18.57
C GLN A 242 -21.95 -25.47 19.84
N SER A 243 -21.41 -24.99 20.95
CA SER A 243 -22.16 -24.83 22.20
C SER A 243 -23.26 -23.77 22.07
N ILE A 244 -22.98 -22.60 21.46
CA ILE A 244 -24.01 -21.58 21.17
C ILE A 244 -25.13 -22.15 20.29
N HIS A 245 -24.77 -22.89 19.24
CA HIS A 245 -25.74 -23.49 18.33
C HIS A 245 -26.63 -24.51 19.03
N LYS A 246 -26.05 -25.41 19.84
CA LYS A 246 -26.80 -26.39 20.64
C LYS A 246 -27.73 -25.70 21.65
N ILE A 247 -27.25 -24.67 22.35
CA ILE A 247 -28.08 -23.88 23.28
C ILE A 247 -29.29 -23.30 22.53
N THR A 248 -29.07 -22.69 21.37
CA THR A 248 -30.14 -22.08 20.57
C THR A 248 -31.17 -23.12 20.13
N LEU A 249 -30.73 -24.31 19.71
CA LEU A 249 -31.62 -25.41 19.34
C LEU A 249 -32.44 -25.90 20.53
N TYR A 250 -31.79 -26.16 21.66
CA TYR A 250 -32.48 -26.63 22.86
C TYR A 250 -33.44 -25.59 23.45
N GLN A 251 -33.12 -24.30 23.37
CA GLN A 251 -34.04 -23.23 23.75
C GLN A 251 -35.32 -23.22 22.89
N LYS A 252 -35.19 -23.47 21.58
CA LYS A 252 -36.37 -23.64 20.69
C LYS A 252 -37.18 -24.88 21.08
N GLU A 253 -36.51 -26.00 21.35
CA GLU A 253 -37.18 -27.22 21.81
C GLU A 253 -37.90 -27.01 23.14
N ILE A 254 -37.29 -26.32 24.10
CA ILE A 254 -37.92 -25.91 25.37
C ILE A 254 -39.18 -25.09 25.13
N GLY A 255 -39.14 -24.13 24.20
CA GLY A 255 -40.32 -23.34 23.81
C GLY A 255 -41.46 -24.18 23.24
N ILE A 256 -41.14 -25.14 22.37
CA ILE A 256 -42.11 -26.09 21.80
C ILE A 256 -42.70 -26.98 22.88
N LEU A 257 -41.87 -27.57 23.74
CA LEU A 257 -42.30 -28.44 24.84
C LEU A 257 -43.16 -27.68 25.85
N SER A 258 -42.82 -26.41 26.14
CA SER A 258 -43.64 -25.54 27.00
C SER A 258 -45.03 -25.32 26.41
N ALA A 259 -45.12 -24.99 25.12
CA ALA A 259 -46.40 -24.81 24.45
C ALA A 259 -47.23 -26.10 24.40
N GLN A 260 -46.58 -27.26 24.22
CA GLN A 260 -47.24 -28.58 24.30
C GLN A 260 -47.77 -28.87 25.70
N MET A 261 -47.00 -28.60 26.75
CA MET A 261 -47.46 -28.73 28.13
C MET A 261 -48.67 -27.85 28.44
N ASP A 262 -48.69 -26.61 27.94
CA ASP A 262 -49.81 -25.69 28.16
C ASP A 262 -51.06 -26.13 27.40
N ARG A 263 -50.93 -26.71 26.20
CA ARG A 263 -52.04 -27.35 25.48
C ARG A 263 -52.62 -28.54 26.24
N ILE A 264 -51.76 -29.44 26.73
CA ILE A 264 -52.19 -30.60 27.53
C ILE A 264 -52.92 -30.13 28.80
N LYS A 265 -52.43 -29.09 29.48
CA LYS A 265 -53.11 -28.49 30.64
C LYS A 265 -54.47 -27.88 30.28
N LEU A 266 -54.60 -27.30 29.09
CA LEU A 266 -55.87 -26.73 28.61
C LEU A 266 -56.88 -27.84 28.30
N GLU A 267 -56.43 -28.90 27.63
CA GLU A 267 -57.20 -30.09 27.33
C GLU A 267 -57.69 -30.77 28.62
N GLN A 268 -56.82 -30.91 29.65
CA GLN A 268 -57.19 -31.43 30.97
C GLN A 268 -58.25 -30.60 31.72
N LYS A 269 -58.40 -29.31 31.39
CA LYS A 269 -59.42 -28.41 31.99
C LYS A 269 -60.76 -28.43 31.25
N GLY A 270 -60.87 -29.11 30.10
CA GLY A 270 -62.12 -29.27 29.37
C GLY A 270 -63.15 -30.07 30.17
N ALA A 271 -64.39 -29.59 30.23
CA ALA A 271 -65.48 -30.32 30.88
C ALA A 271 -65.92 -31.50 29.99
N GLY A 272 -65.88 -32.74 30.51
CA GLY A 272 -66.41 -33.94 29.83
C GLY A 272 -65.41 -35.04 29.45
N ILE A 273 -64.18 -35.03 29.98
CA ILE A 273 -63.14 -36.02 29.63
C ILE A 273 -63.41 -37.36 30.36
N GLU A 274 -63.39 -38.47 29.62
CA GLU A 274 -63.49 -39.82 30.17
C GLU A 274 -62.28 -40.17 31.07
N PRO A 275 -62.45 -41.01 32.12
CA PRO A 275 -61.38 -41.34 33.06
C PRO A 275 -60.10 -41.91 32.42
N GLU A 276 -60.22 -42.78 31.41
CA GLU A 276 -59.07 -43.35 30.68
C GLU A 276 -58.31 -42.30 29.87
N SER A 277 -59.03 -41.38 29.21
CA SER A 277 -58.43 -40.28 28.45
C SER A 277 -57.69 -39.29 29.36
N ARG A 278 -58.09 -39.19 30.63
CA ARG A 278 -57.42 -38.35 31.62
C ARG A 278 -56.09 -38.96 32.09
N GLU A 279 -56.03 -40.27 32.28
CA GLU A 279 -54.77 -40.98 32.61
C GLU A 279 -53.74 -40.88 31.47
N ASP A 280 -54.19 -40.99 30.22
CA ASP A 280 -53.31 -40.86 29.05
C ASP A 280 -52.75 -39.45 28.89
N LEU A 281 -53.58 -38.42 29.14
CA LEU A 281 -53.14 -37.02 29.18
C LEU A 281 -52.13 -36.77 30.32
N GLU A 282 -52.28 -37.39 31.49
CA GLU A 282 -51.30 -37.31 32.56
C GLU A 282 -49.97 -38.00 32.22
N ARG A 283 -50.01 -39.17 31.58
CA ARG A 283 -48.80 -39.86 31.08
C ARG A 283 -48.08 -39.02 30.03
N SER A 284 -48.83 -38.45 29.09
CA SER A 284 -48.31 -37.54 28.07
C SER A 284 -47.66 -36.30 28.71
N PHE A 285 -48.33 -35.67 29.68
CA PHE A 285 -47.80 -34.53 30.42
C PHE A 285 -46.49 -34.87 31.14
N LYS A 286 -46.44 -35.99 31.86
CA LYS A 286 -45.22 -36.45 32.55
C LYS A 286 -44.06 -36.68 31.57
N ASN A 287 -44.33 -37.26 30.41
CA ASN A 287 -43.32 -37.50 29.38
C ASN A 287 -42.78 -36.19 28.77
N VAL A 288 -43.66 -35.24 28.44
CA VAL A 288 -43.26 -33.92 27.91
C VAL A 288 -42.51 -33.12 28.97
N ASN A 289 -42.97 -33.14 30.23
CA ASN A 289 -42.31 -32.47 31.35
C ASN A 289 -40.92 -33.05 31.64
N ARG A 290 -40.75 -34.38 31.55
CA ARG A 290 -39.42 -35.01 31.67
C ARG A 290 -38.47 -34.50 30.58
N ARG A 291 -38.89 -34.53 29.31
CA ARG A 291 -38.08 -34.01 28.19
C ARG A 291 -37.76 -32.53 28.35
N TYR A 292 -38.71 -31.75 28.85
CA TYR A 292 -38.50 -30.33 29.15
C TYR A 292 -37.40 -30.13 30.20
N ILE A 293 -37.50 -30.84 31.33
CA ILE A 293 -36.50 -30.78 32.42
C ILE A 293 -35.12 -31.22 31.90
N ASP A 294 -35.04 -32.31 31.14
CA ASP A 294 -33.80 -32.79 30.53
C ASP A 294 -33.16 -31.71 29.64
N ARG A 295 -33.96 -31.03 28.79
CA ARG A 295 -33.47 -29.94 27.94
C ARG A 295 -33.04 -28.70 28.73
N VAL A 296 -33.75 -28.35 29.79
CA VAL A 296 -33.36 -27.24 30.68
C VAL A 296 -32.02 -27.53 31.36
N HIS A 297 -31.81 -28.76 31.84
CA HIS A 297 -30.52 -29.18 32.42
C HIS A 297 -29.40 -29.16 31.39
N GLU A 298 -29.66 -29.63 30.16
CA GLU A 298 -28.68 -29.60 29.07
C GLU A 298 -28.28 -28.18 28.67
N VAL A 299 -29.23 -27.25 28.59
CA VAL A 299 -28.93 -25.83 28.33
C VAL A 299 -28.06 -25.26 29.43
N LYS A 300 -28.38 -25.53 30.70
CA LYS A 300 -27.58 -25.05 31.84
C LYS A 300 -26.14 -25.59 31.79
N ARG A 301 -25.98 -26.89 31.52
CA ARG A 301 -24.66 -27.53 31.35
C ARG A 301 -23.85 -26.89 30.23
N LEU A 302 -24.47 -26.67 29.07
CA LEU A 302 -23.80 -26.03 27.93
C LEU A 302 -23.44 -24.55 28.20
N GLN A 303 -24.21 -23.84 29.01
CA GLN A 303 -23.88 -22.48 29.44
C GLN A 303 -22.65 -22.46 30.36
N GLU A 304 -22.53 -23.41 31.27
CA GLU A 304 -21.34 -23.57 32.13
C GLU A 304 -20.10 -23.93 31.30
N GLU A 305 -20.24 -24.85 30.33
CA GLU A 305 -19.17 -25.19 29.38
C GLU A 305 -18.76 -23.99 28.51
N LEU A 306 -19.73 -23.19 28.07
CA LEU A 306 -19.47 -21.97 27.31
C LEU A 306 -18.66 -20.95 28.12
N GLY A 307 -18.99 -20.75 29.40
CA GLY A 307 -18.20 -19.88 30.28
C GLY A 307 -16.76 -20.35 30.45
N ALA A 308 -16.54 -21.68 30.54
CA ALA A 308 -15.19 -22.25 30.61
C ALA A 308 -14.41 -22.05 29.29
N LEU A 309 -15.07 -22.23 28.14
CA LEU A 309 -14.48 -22.01 26.82
C LEU A 309 -14.18 -20.52 26.56
N GLU A 310 -15.01 -19.59 27.04
CA GLU A 310 -14.75 -18.15 26.94
C GLU A 310 -13.53 -17.76 27.74
N LYS A 311 -13.41 -18.24 28.98
CA LYS A 311 -12.21 -18.05 29.80
C LYS A 311 -10.98 -18.63 29.13
N ARG A 312 -11.09 -19.84 28.55
CA ARG A 312 -9.96 -20.47 27.84
C ARG A 312 -9.52 -19.65 26.63
N ARG A 313 -10.48 -19.07 25.88
CA ARG A 313 -10.20 -18.18 24.75
C ARG A 313 -9.42 -16.95 25.23
N GLU A 314 -9.81 -16.35 26.36
CA GLU A 314 -9.13 -15.19 26.94
C GLU A 314 -7.70 -15.52 27.38
N GLU A 315 -7.49 -16.65 28.06
CA GLU A 315 -6.15 -17.12 28.44
C GLU A 315 -5.22 -17.31 27.23
N LEU A 316 -5.73 -17.90 26.15
CA LEU A 316 -4.97 -18.08 24.90
C LEU A 316 -4.67 -16.74 24.22
N TRP A 317 -5.60 -15.80 24.32
CA TRP A 317 -5.43 -14.47 23.76
C TRP A 317 -4.35 -13.70 24.53
N GLU A 318 -4.40 -13.66 25.86
CA GLU A 318 -3.46 -12.89 26.67
C GLU A 318 -2.03 -13.42 26.63
N ARG A 319 -1.84 -14.74 26.45
CA ARG A 319 -0.54 -15.42 26.54
C ARG A 319 0.58 -14.77 25.72
N ASP A 320 0.30 -14.45 24.45
CA ASP A 320 1.32 -13.98 23.49
C ASP A 320 1.08 -12.55 23.01
N PHE A 321 0.05 -11.86 23.53
CA PHE A 321 -0.38 -10.56 23.02
C PHE A 321 0.73 -9.50 23.16
N ASP A 322 1.34 -9.39 24.33
CA ASP A 322 2.39 -8.40 24.57
C ASP A 322 3.65 -8.65 23.72
N ASN A 323 4.03 -9.93 23.55
CA ASN A 323 5.16 -10.28 22.70
C ASN A 323 4.86 -9.94 21.23
N PHE A 324 3.64 -10.26 20.76
CA PHE A 324 3.18 -9.90 19.43
C PHE A 324 3.18 -8.39 19.22
N VAL A 325 2.64 -7.60 20.15
CA VAL A 325 2.58 -6.14 20.05
C VAL A 325 3.99 -5.56 19.88
N ARG A 326 4.96 -6.04 20.66
CA ARG A 326 6.34 -5.59 20.60
C ARG A 326 6.97 -5.86 19.23
N ILE A 327 6.95 -7.12 18.79
CA ILE A 327 7.60 -7.54 17.54
C ILE A 327 6.88 -6.95 16.32
N PHE A 328 5.55 -6.94 16.33
CA PHE A 328 4.76 -6.42 15.21
C PHE A 328 5.01 -4.92 15.01
N ARG A 329 5.08 -4.12 16.09
CA ARG A 329 5.37 -2.68 15.97
C ARG A 329 6.77 -2.42 15.43
N GLU A 330 7.75 -3.21 15.84
CA GLU A 330 9.13 -3.10 15.35
C GLU A 330 9.22 -3.41 13.84
N GLU A 331 8.70 -4.55 13.42
CA GLU A 331 8.70 -4.95 12.00
C GLU A 331 7.81 -4.02 11.14
N ALA A 332 6.63 -3.63 11.63
CA ALA A 332 5.77 -2.65 10.95
C ALA A 332 6.51 -1.32 10.73
N GLY A 333 7.15 -0.78 11.77
CA GLY A 333 7.90 0.47 11.68
C GLY A 333 9.09 0.38 10.73
N LYS A 334 9.74 -0.78 10.61
CA LYS A 334 10.82 -1.02 9.64
C LYS A 334 10.30 -0.96 8.21
N TYR A 335 9.28 -1.75 7.87
CA TYR A 335 8.75 -1.77 6.50
C TYR A 335 8.05 -0.45 6.12
N GLU A 336 7.42 0.25 7.06
CA GLU A 336 6.88 1.60 6.81
C GLU A 336 8.00 2.57 6.43
N LYS A 337 9.12 2.57 7.16
CA LYS A 337 10.28 3.42 6.83
C LYS A 337 10.85 3.08 5.45
N GLU A 338 11.02 1.79 5.15
CA GLU A 338 11.52 1.35 3.84
C GLU A 338 10.57 1.76 2.69
N ALA A 339 9.26 1.56 2.85
CA ALA A 339 8.27 1.96 1.87
C ALA A 339 8.20 3.48 1.68
N ASN A 340 8.28 4.25 2.77
CA ASN A 340 8.32 5.72 2.73
C ASN A 340 9.59 6.21 2.00
N ALA A 341 10.74 5.64 2.29
CA ALA A 341 12.00 5.98 1.63
C ALA A 341 11.95 5.68 0.12
N LEU A 342 11.42 4.50 -0.26
CA LEU A 342 11.20 4.13 -1.66
C LEU A 342 10.33 5.15 -2.39
N VAL A 343 9.19 5.51 -1.80
CA VAL A 343 8.28 6.53 -2.36
C VAL A 343 8.96 7.88 -2.48
N ASN A 344 9.72 8.31 -1.46
CA ASN A 344 10.41 9.59 -1.48
C ASN A 344 11.49 9.68 -2.56
N ARG A 345 12.27 8.61 -2.78
CA ARG A 345 13.28 8.54 -3.85
C ARG A 345 12.65 8.58 -5.23
N LEU A 346 11.61 7.77 -5.44
CA LEU A 346 10.93 7.73 -6.73
C LEU A 346 10.14 9.01 -7.00
N ALA A 347 9.59 9.67 -5.97
CA ALA A 347 9.00 11.00 -6.09
C ALA A 347 10.04 12.04 -6.53
N TYR A 348 11.23 12.04 -5.92
CA TYR A 348 12.33 12.91 -6.33
C TYR A 348 12.73 12.67 -7.80
N ARG A 349 12.90 11.40 -8.19
CA ARG A 349 13.25 11.02 -9.57
C ARG A 349 12.19 11.45 -10.57
N PHE A 350 10.92 11.20 -10.26
CA PHE A 350 9.79 11.60 -11.09
C PHE A 350 9.73 13.12 -11.25
N ASP A 351 9.82 13.87 -10.15
CA ASP A 351 9.83 15.33 -10.17
C ASP A 351 10.98 15.85 -11.04
N ARG A 352 12.20 15.34 -10.84
CA ARG A 352 13.37 15.73 -11.63
C ARG A 352 13.15 15.53 -13.14
N ILE A 353 12.67 14.36 -13.55
CA ILE A 353 12.43 14.05 -14.98
C ILE A 353 11.32 14.93 -15.56
N LEU A 354 10.25 15.17 -14.80
CA LEU A 354 9.16 16.05 -15.18
C LEU A 354 9.66 17.46 -15.48
N TRP A 355 10.50 18.01 -14.61
CA TRP A 355 11.04 19.35 -14.77
C TRP A 355 12.06 19.47 -15.90
N ILE A 356 12.81 18.40 -16.19
CA ILE A 356 13.64 18.32 -17.39
C ILE A 356 12.78 18.41 -18.65
N ALA A 357 11.72 17.61 -18.73
CA ALA A 357 10.79 17.63 -19.86
C ALA A 357 10.13 19.01 -20.04
N ALA A 358 9.69 19.62 -18.94
CA ALA A 358 9.11 20.96 -18.92
C ALA A 358 10.08 22.02 -19.46
N ARG A 359 11.37 21.93 -19.12
CA ARG A 359 12.41 22.86 -19.60
C ARG A 359 12.67 22.74 -21.09
N GLU A 360 12.56 21.54 -21.64
CA GLU A 360 12.81 21.28 -23.07
C GLU A 360 11.64 21.78 -23.93
N SER A 361 10.41 21.70 -23.40
CA SER A 361 9.20 22.20 -24.08
C SER A 361 9.29 23.69 -24.36
N ARG A 362 9.03 24.07 -25.62
CA ARG A 362 8.94 25.48 -26.03
C ARG A 362 7.69 26.16 -25.48
N PHE A 363 6.58 25.42 -25.39
CA PHE A 363 5.30 25.94 -24.90
C PHE A 363 5.36 26.23 -23.40
N VAL A 364 5.91 25.30 -22.61
CA VAL A 364 6.08 25.52 -21.17
C VAL A 364 7.05 26.67 -20.90
N ARG A 365 8.15 26.79 -21.66
CA ARG A 365 9.05 27.96 -21.56
C ARG A 365 8.35 29.28 -21.91
N GLY A 366 7.54 29.29 -22.97
CA GLY A 366 6.75 30.45 -23.37
C GLY A 366 5.75 30.87 -22.28
N TYR A 367 5.06 29.91 -21.69
CA TYR A 367 4.12 30.13 -20.59
C TYR A 367 4.80 30.75 -19.36
N PHE A 368 5.96 30.23 -18.94
CA PHE A 368 6.71 30.79 -17.80
C PHE A 368 7.21 32.22 -18.08
N ALA A 369 7.65 32.50 -19.32
CA ALA A 369 8.09 33.82 -19.72
C ALA A 369 6.94 34.84 -19.77
N GLN A 370 5.77 34.44 -20.27
CA GLN A 370 4.57 35.28 -20.33
C GLN A 370 3.96 35.53 -18.94
N GLY A 371 3.97 34.52 -18.08
CA GLY A 371 3.45 34.62 -16.71
C GLY A 371 4.38 35.35 -15.72
N MET A 372 5.51 35.90 -16.18
CA MET A 372 6.58 36.46 -15.33
C MET A 372 6.92 35.54 -14.15
N ILE A 373 6.97 34.24 -14.38
CA ILE A 373 7.22 33.27 -13.32
C ILE A 373 8.71 33.31 -12.97
N GLU A 374 9.05 34.04 -11.91
CA GLU A 374 10.41 34.16 -11.38
C GLU A 374 10.76 32.89 -10.59
N GLY A 375 11.71 32.11 -11.10
CA GLY A 375 12.20 30.92 -10.43
C GLY A 375 12.89 29.91 -11.34
N VAL A 376 13.28 28.78 -10.75
CA VAL A 376 13.87 27.63 -11.44
C VAL A 376 12.74 26.69 -11.89
N PHE A 377 12.89 25.99 -13.00
CA PHE A 377 11.96 24.92 -13.36
C PHE A 377 12.13 23.73 -12.39
N SER A 378 11.43 23.77 -11.25
CA SER A 378 11.42 22.76 -10.18
C SER A 378 10.15 22.89 -9.32
N SER A 379 9.75 21.82 -8.62
CA SER A 379 8.55 21.79 -7.74
C SER A 379 8.63 22.83 -6.63
N LYS A 380 9.84 23.25 -6.30
CA LYS A 380 10.14 24.42 -5.46
C LYS A 380 9.48 25.70 -5.94
N THR A 381 9.36 25.94 -7.25
CA THR A 381 8.75 27.18 -7.74
C THR A 381 7.28 27.24 -7.36
N TYR A 382 6.52 26.17 -7.54
CA TYR A 382 5.15 26.11 -7.03
C TYR A 382 5.07 26.19 -5.50
N LEU A 383 6.03 25.57 -4.80
CA LEU A 383 6.15 25.70 -3.35
C LEU A 383 6.44 27.14 -2.91
N ASP A 384 7.30 27.87 -3.61
CA ASP A 384 7.71 29.24 -3.32
C ASP A 384 6.56 30.21 -3.59
N TYR A 385 5.82 30.02 -4.69
CA TYR A 385 4.59 30.77 -4.95
C TYR A 385 3.55 30.53 -3.87
N TYR A 386 3.35 29.27 -3.48
CA TYR A 386 2.42 28.92 -2.41
C TYR A 386 2.83 29.56 -1.07
N VAL A 387 4.09 29.42 -0.66
CA VAL A 387 4.60 29.98 0.59
C VAL A 387 4.56 31.51 0.60
N LYS A 388 4.83 32.18 -0.53
CA LYS A 388 4.72 33.65 -0.66
C LYS A 388 3.28 34.15 -0.48
N GLN A 389 2.29 33.34 -0.85
CA GLN A 389 0.86 33.68 -0.75
C GLN A 389 0.23 33.27 0.59
N LEU A 390 0.97 32.56 1.46
CA LEU A 390 0.47 32.21 2.79
C LEU A 390 0.43 33.44 3.69
N ASP A 391 -0.74 33.70 4.28
CA ASP A 391 -0.88 34.66 5.36
C ASP A 391 -0.13 34.15 6.60
N LYS A 392 0.84 34.94 7.09
CA LYS A 392 1.68 34.61 8.24
C LYS A 392 0.88 34.46 9.54
N SER A 393 -0.34 34.99 9.57
CA SER A 393 -1.25 34.90 10.71
C SER A 393 -2.04 33.59 10.80
N LEU A 394 -1.99 32.73 9.76
CA LEU A 394 -2.76 31.48 9.65
C LEU A 394 -1.86 30.25 9.41
N TYR A 395 -0.68 30.21 10.02
CA TYR A 395 0.20 29.05 9.88
C TYR A 395 -0.37 27.82 10.58
N SER A 396 -0.94 26.91 9.80
CA SER A 396 -1.20 25.53 10.23
C SER A 396 0.12 24.80 10.50
N GLU A 397 0.08 23.76 11.34
CA GLU A 397 1.24 22.90 11.63
C GLU A 397 1.86 22.32 10.34
N PHE A 398 1.03 21.97 9.36
CA PHE A 398 1.47 21.54 8.04
C PHE A 398 2.29 22.62 7.30
N ASN A 399 1.85 23.88 7.34
CA ASN A 399 2.56 24.97 6.68
C ASN A 399 3.92 25.24 7.35
N HIS A 400 4.02 25.12 8.68
CA HIS A 400 5.30 25.21 9.39
C HIS A 400 6.28 24.10 9.01
N ARG A 401 5.79 22.85 8.95
CA ARG A 401 6.59 21.70 8.49
C ARG A 401 7.06 21.89 7.05
N LEU A 402 6.18 22.41 6.18
CA LEU A 402 6.50 22.66 4.78
C LEU A 402 7.55 23.77 4.58
N ILE A 403 7.48 24.86 5.34
CA ILE A 403 8.49 25.94 5.30
C ILE A 403 9.84 25.43 5.80
N SER A 404 9.86 24.65 6.88
CA SER A 404 11.09 24.05 7.42
C SER A 404 11.69 23.05 6.43
N TYR A 405 10.84 22.23 5.81
CA TYR A 405 11.24 21.27 4.79
C TYR A 405 11.82 21.94 3.54
N ARG A 406 11.27 23.10 3.14
CA ARG A 406 11.84 23.91 2.04
C ARG A 406 13.31 24.24 2.28
N GLN A 407 13.66 24.75 3.46
CA GLN A 407 15.04 25.12 3.80
C GLN A 407 15.97 23.89 3.75
N LYS A 408 15.51 22.79 4.35
CA LYS A 408 16.23 21.51 4.35
C LYS A 408 16.48 20.98 2.92
N MET A 409 15.47 21.09 2.05
CA MET A 409 15.58 20.66 0.65
C MET A 409 16.63 21.45 -0.14
N GLU A 410 16.82 22.74 0.15
CA GLU A 410 17.85 23.56 -0.50
C GLU A 410 19.27 23.10 -0.17
N GLU A 411 19.49 22.53 1.01
CA GLU A 411 20.81 22.06 1.46
C GLU A 411 21.08 20.62 1.05
N GLU A 412 20.10 19.73 1.20
CA GLU A 412 20.24 18.29 0.96
C GLU A 412 20.24 17.93 -0.53
N ASN A 413 19.45 18.63 -1.34
CA ASN A 413 19.34 18.35 -2.77
C ASN A 413 20.24 19.25 -3.65
N ALA A 414 21.08 20.09 -3.04
CA ALA A 414 22.01 20.96 -3.76
C ALA A 414 22.94 20.17 -4.69
N ILE A 415 23.13 20.69 -5.90
CA ILE A 415 24.16 20.26 -6.84
C ILE A 415 25.43 21.00 -6.47
N ARG A 416 26.36 20.27 -5.85
CA ARG A 416 27.63 20.83 -5.40
C ARG A 416 28.64 20.84 -6.54
N VAL A 417 29.14 22.03 -6.85
CA VAL A 417 30.08 22.30 -7.95
C VAL A 417 31.40 22.77 -7.37
N ALA A 418 32.50 22.13 -7.75
CA ALA A 418 33.84 22.63 -7.46
C ALA A 418 34.36 23.44 -8.67
N LEU A 419 34.67 24.72 -8.46
CA LEU A 419 35.38 25.56 -9.43
C LEU A 419 36.87 25.61 -9.06
N LEU A 420 37.74 25.16 -9.97
CA LEU A 420 39.19 25.13 -9.79
C LEU A 420 39.85 26.11 -10.76
N GLY A 421 40.63 27.05 -10.23
CA GLY A 421 41.34 28.03 -11.08
C GLY A 421 42.47 28.76 -10.38
N ASN A 422 42.91 29.86 -10.99
CA ASN A 422 44.05 30.62 -10.49
C ASN A 422 43.68 31.84 -9.65
N VAL A 423 42.67 32.60 -10.09
CA VAL A 423 42.33 33.89 -9.51
C VAL A 423 41.06 33.74 -8.68
N MET A 424 41.18 33.93 -7.37
CA MET A 424 40.09 33.72 -6.43
C MET A 424 38.88 34.65 -6.69
N GLU A 425 39.14 35.91 -7.07
CA GLU A 425 38.09 36.91 -7.32
C GLU A 425 37.25 36.57 -8.55
N ASP A 426 37.91 36.20 -9.65
CA ASP A 426 37.24 35.78 -10.90
C ASP A 426 36.37 34.53 -10.65
N LEU A 427 36.94 33.52 -9.98
CA LEU A 427 36.22 32.31 -9.60
C LEU A 427 35.03 32.59 -8.67
N ALA A 428 35.17 33.51 -7.72
CA ALA A 428 34.08 33.88 -6.82
C ALA A 428 32.98 34.68 -7.53
N GLN A 429 33.32 35.46 -8.55
CA GLN A 429 32.34 36.13 -9.40
C GLN A 429 31.61 35.12 -10.30
N GLU A 430 32.32 34.19 -10.94
CA GLU A 430 31.71 33.12 -11.73
C GLU A 430 30.84 32.20 -10.86
N GLY A 431 31.31 31.85 -9.66
CA GLY A 431 30.55 31.06 -8.70
C GLY A 431 29.23 31.73 -8.33
N ARG A 432 29.25 33.03 -7.99
CA ARG A 432 28.02 33.80 -7.73
C ARG A 432 27.08 33.82 -8.93
N GLN A 433 27.60 34.00 -10.15
CA GLN A 433 26.77 33.95 -11.37
C GLN A 433 26.14 32.57 -11.57
N MET A 434 26.87 31.48 -11.26
CA MET A 434 26.32 30.12 -11.33
C MET A 434 25.22 29.89 -10.29
N GLU A 435 25.40 30.37 -9.05
CA GLU A 435 24.40 30.28 -7.98
C GLU A 435 23.16 31.15 -8.25
N GLU A 436 23.32 32.31 -8.88
CA GLU A 436 22.21 33.17 -9.32
C GLU A 436 21.37 32.53 -10.43
N ILE A 437 21.98 31.67 -11.24
CA ILE A 437 21.30 30.96 -12.33
C ILE A 437 20.35 29.87 -11.81
N ASP A 438 20.74 29.19 -10.72
CA ASP A 438 19.96 28.12 -10.11
C ASP A 438 20.25 27.98 -8.61
N SER A 439 19.21 28.13 -7.78
CA SER A 439 19.30 28.05 -6.32
C SER A 439 19.72 26.67 -5.77
N TYR A 440 19.71 25.61 -6.58
CA TYR A 440 20.25 24.31 -6.21
C TYR A 440 21.75 24.20 -6.42
N ILE A 441 22.37 25.11 -7.18
CA ILE A 441 23.82 25.10 -7.32
C ILE A 441 24.42 25.67 -6.02
N ARG A 442 25.38 24.94 -5.47
CA ARG A 442 26.27 25.44 -4.43
C ARG A 442 27.69 25.33 -4.95
N VAL A 443 28.34 26.47 -5.09
CA VAL A 443 29.68 26.54 -5.67
C VAL A 443 30.71 26.66 -4.56
N GLU A 444 31.67 25.75 -4.58
CA GLU A 444 32.90 25.89 -3.82
C GLU A 444 34.06 26.20 -4.76
N VAL A 445 34.84 27.20 -4.39
CA VAL A 445 35.93 27.76 -5.20
C VAL A 445 37.27 27.37 -4.61
N PHE A 446 38.17 26.91 -5.47
CA PHE A 446 39.47 26.37 -5.11
C PHE A 446 40.58 26.94 -6.00
N THR A 447 41.64 27.40 -5.36
CA THR A 447 42.90 27.80 -6.02
C THR A 447 44.02 26.80 -5.70
N ALA A 448 45.18 26.99 -6.32
CA ALA A 448 46.40 26.20 -6.06
C ALA A 448 46.72 26.07 -4.56
N SER A 449 46.48 27.13 -3.77
CA SER A 449 46.73 27.16 -2.32
C SER A 449 45.75 26.30 -1.49
N THR A 450 44.61 25.94 -2.07
CA THR A 450 43.51 25.22 -1.38
C THR A 450 43.23 23.83 -1.95
N LEU A 451 44.12 23.32 -2.81
CA LEU A 451 43.94 22.02 -3.48
C LEU A 451 43.87 20.84 -2.51
N GLU A 452 44.61 20.88 -1.40
CA GLU A 452 44.52 19.82 -0.38
C GLU A 452 43.11 19.71 0.19
N ARG A 453 42.49 20.84 0.53
CA ARG A 453 41.11 20.91 1.02
C ARG A 453 40.12 20.40 -0.04
N PHE A 454 40.35 20.71 -1.31
CA PHE A 454 39.56 20.17 -2.42
C PHE A 454 39.65 18.64 -2.44
N PHE A 455 40.84 18.07 -2.38
CA PHE A 455 41.02 16.61 -2.42
C PHE A 455 40.41 15.90 -1.22
N THR A 456 40.47 16.47 -0.01
CA THR A 456 39.76 15.93 1.17
C THR A 456 38.25 15.90 0.92
N LYS A 457 37.66 17.01 0.44
CA LYS A 457 36.22 17.09 0.16
C LYS A 457 35.79 16.23 -1.02
N LEU A 458 36.67 16.03 -2.00
CA LEU A 458 36.44 15.10 -3.12
C LEU A 458 36.40 13.66 -2.61
N GLN A 459 37.27 13.29 -1.66
CA GLN A 459 37.23 11.97 -1.02
C GLN A 459 35.94 11.73 -0.23
N GLU A 460 35.38 12.77 0.37
CA GLU A 460 34.06 12.73 1.02
C GLU A 460 32.88 12.66 0.04
N GLY A 461 33.12 12.64 -1.29
CA GLY A 461 32.07 12.57 -2.31
C GLY A 461 31.22 13.84 -2.39
N ARG A 462 31.72 15.00 -1.95
CA ARG A 462 30.94 16.23 -1.82
C ARG A 462 30.63 16.94 -3.14
N PHE A 463 31.22 16.56 -4.27
CA PHE A 463 31.07 17.29 -5.53
C PHE A 463 30.44 16.41 -6.61
N GLU A 464 29.37 16.93 -7.24
CA GLU A 464 28.74 16.28 -8.40
C GLU A 464 29.37 16.75 -9.71
N ILE A 465 29.87 17.98 -9.75
CA ILE A 465 30.50 18.61 -10.92
C ILE A 465 31.83 19.21 -10.51
N ILE A 466 32.86 18.96 -11.31
CA ILE A 466 34.15 19.63 -11.19
C ILE A 466 34.38 20.43 -12.47
N VAL A 467 34.63 21.72 -12.30
CA VAL A 467 34.94 22.64 -13.39
C VAL A 467 36.38 23.11 -13.20
N MET A 468 37.23 22.82 -14.17
CA MET A 468 38.66 23.14 -14.12
C MET A 468 39.03 24.20 -15.15
N GLU A 469 39.65 25.29 -14.70
CA GLU A 469 40.26 26.27 -15.57
C GLU A 469 41.56 25.75 -16.20
N ASP A 470 41.68 25.89 -17.52
CA ASP A 470 42.91 25.56 -18.27
C ASP A 470 44.11 26.51 -17.98
N VAL A 471 43.91 27.53 -17.14
CA VAL A 471 44.94 28.54 -16.81
C VAL A 471 45.79 28.12 -15.62
N VAL A 472 45.35 27.16 -14.80
CA VAL A 472 46.18 26.48 -13.80
C VAL A 472 47.39 25.93 -14.55
N GLY A 473 48.60 26.46 -14.29
CA GLY A 473 49.78 26.31 -15.17
C GLY A 473 49.87 24.92 -15.82
N ARG A 474 50.17 24.84 -17.13
CA ARG A 474 49.96 23.63 -17.96
C ARG A 474 50.39 22.30 -17.33
N SER A 475 51.45 22.29 -16.53
CA SER A 475 51.91 21.11 -15.77
C SER A 475 50.96 20.73 -14.63
N LEU A 476 50.55 21.71 -13.82
CA LEU A 476 49.66 21.54 -12.68
C LEU A 476 48.24 21.11 -13.12
N PHE A 477 47.73 21.62 -14.24
CA PHE A 477 46.44 21.19 -14.80
C PHE A 477 46.42 19.70 -15.16
N THR A 478 47.46 19.22 -15.86
CA THR A 478 47.54 17.81 -16.27
C THR A 478 47.74 16.90 -15.06
N GLN A 479 48.60 17.29 -14.11
CA GLN A 479 48.81 16.55 -12.86
C GLN A 479 47.53 16.47 -12.02
N LEU A 480 46.78 17.57 -11.90
CA LEU A 480 45.51 17.58 -11.16
C LEU A 480 44.48 16.66 -11.82
N HIS A 481 44.38 16.69 -13.15
CA HIS A 481 43.48 15.82 -13.88
C HIS A 481 43.85 14.33 -13.71
N GLU A 482 45.13 13.98 -13.81
CA GLU A 482 45.62 12.62 -13.57
C GLU A 482 45.29 12.14 -12.14
N GLN A 483 45.53 12.99 -11.13
CA GLN A 483 45.19 12.69 -9.74
C GLN A 483 43.68 12.50 -9.51
N ILE A 484 42.83 13.27 -10.20
CA ILE A 484 41.38 13.10 -10.14
C ILE A 484 41.00 11.75 -10.78
N GLN A 485 41.56 11.42 -11.96
CA GLN A 485 41.26 10.16 -12.66
C GLN A 485 41.76 8.92 -11.91
N GLU A 486 42.95 8.95 -11.32
CA GLU A 486 43.48 7.87 -10.50
C GLU A 486 42.60 7.61 -9.28
N ARG A 487 42.14 8.68 -8.61
CA ARG A 487 41.24 8.57 -7.47
C ARG A 487 39.87 8.03 -7.86
N ILE A 488 39.32 8.47 -8.99
CA ILE A 488 38.09 7.90 -9.56
C ILE A 488 38.26 6.40 -9.85
N ALA A 489 39.39 6.01 -10.46
CA ALA A 489 39.67 4.61 -10.80
C ALA A 489 39.86 3.71 -9.56
N SER A 490 40.29 4.28 -8.43
CA SER A 490 40.45 3.55 -7.16
C SER A 490 39.14 3.29 -6.39
N GLY A 491 37.98 3.63 -6.96
CA GLY A 491 36.66 3.32 -6.38
C GLY A 491 36.11 4.37 -5.41
N LEU A 492 36.68 5.58 -5.38
CA LEU A 492 36.10 6.71 -4.65
C LEU A 492 34.82 7.23 -5.34
N CYS A 493 33.96 7.92 -4.59
CA CYS A 493 32.77 8.60 -5.11
C CYS A 493 33.13 9.52 -6.28
N ALA A 494 32.98 9.01 -7.49
CA ALA A 494 33.35 9.72 -8.70
C ALA A 494 32.39 10.89 -8.92
N PRO A 495 32.89 12.09 -9.24
CA PRO A 495 32.03 13.18 -9.69
C PRO A 495 31.28 12.73 -10.95
N LYS A 496 30.02 13.14 -11.07
CA LYS A 496 29.19 12.77 -12.23
C LYS A 496 29.71 13.40 -13.52
N LYS A 497 30.35 14.58 -13.42
CA LYS A 497 31.03 15.24 -14.53
C LYS A 497 32.30 15.98 -14.13
N VAL A 498 33.31 15.86 -14.97
CA VAL A 498 34.52 16.69 -14.97
C VAL A 498 34.56 17.50 -16.27
N VAL A 499 34.61 18.82 -16.14
CA VAL A 499 34.43 19.76 -17.25
C VAL A 499 35.60 20.73 -17.28
N ILE A 500 36.11 21.04 -18.47
CA ILE A 500 37.07 22.14 -18.65
C ILE A 500 36.31 23.44 -18.83
N ALA A 501 36.58 24.44 -18.00
CA ALA A 501 36.23 25.83 -18.25
C ALA A 501 37.43 26.60 -18.81
N ARG A 502 37.18 27.55 -19.73
CA ARG A 502 38.25 28.47 -20.15
C ARG A 502 37.72 29.83 -20.61
N HIS A 503 38.42 30.88 -20.20
CA HIS A 503 38.53 32.13 -20.95
C HIS A 503 39.50 31.93 -22.13
N ALA A 504 38.99 31.74 -23.34
CA ALA A 504 39.88 31.58 -24.51
C ALA A 504 39.47 32.41 -25.71
N LYS A 505 40.51 32.94 -26.37
CA LYS A 505 40.47 33.53 -27.70
C LYS A 505 40.15 32.49 -28.81
N GLU A 506 40.30 31.18 -28.54
CA GLU A 506 40.06 30.08 -29.51
C GLU A 506 39.34 28.84 -28.90
N PRO A 507 38.02 28.73 -29.04
CA PRO A 507 37.20 27.62 -28.53
C PRO A 507 37.55 26.22 -29.07
N SER A 508 37.98 26.13 -30.34
CA SER A 508 38.20 24.86 -31.06
C SER A 508 39.31 24.02 -30.44
N ARG A 509 40.37 24.68 -29.97
CA ARG A 509 41.54 24.06 -29.36
C ARG A 509 41.23 23.43 -28.00
N ILE A 510 40.30 24.01 -27.23
CA ILE A 510 39.86 23.47 -25.95
C ILE A 510 39.06 22.19 -26.16
N ARG A 511 38.15 22.17 -27.15
CA ARG A 511 37.36 20.97 -27.45
C ARG A 511 38.25 19.79 -27.80
N GLN A 512 39.29 20.03 -28.62
CA GLN A 512 40.30 19.00 -28.92
C GLN A 512 41.06 18.54 -27.67
N LYS A 513 41.42 19.47 -26.77
CA LYS A 513 42.11 19.13 -25.51
C LYS A 513 41.21 18.33 -24.56
N ALA A 514 39.95 18.73 -24.41
CA ALA A 514 38.95 18.05 -23.60
C ALA A 514 38.68 16.63 -24.11
N MET A 515 38.55 16.44 -25.44
CA MET A 515 38.43 15.12 -26.05
C MET A 515 39.66 14.25 -25.81
N LYS A 516 40.87 14.81 -25.98
CA LYS A 516 42.13 14.08 -25.76
C LYS A 516 42.29 13.61 -24.31
N LEU A 517 41.85 14.44 -23.36
CA LEU A 517 41.95 14.15 -21.93
C LEU A 517 40.69 13.47 -21.36
N ARG A 518 39.71 13.11 -22.20
CA ARG A 518 38.46 12.44 -21.80
C ARG A 518 37.60 13.22 -20.78
N PHE A 519 37.56 14.55 -20.89
CA PHE A 519 36.60 15.35 -20.11
C PHE A 519 35.17 15.18 -20.64
N ASP A 520 34.19 15.29 -19.74
CA ASP A 520 32.76 15.11 -20.04
C ASP A 520 32.13 16.28 -20.79
N GLY A 521 32.83 17.42 -20.87
CA GLY A 521 32.35 18.61 -21.56
C GLY A 521 33.32 19.79 -21.51
N VAL A 522 32.90 20.89 -22.15
CA VAL A 522 33.62 22.18 -22.16
C VAL A 522 32.66 23.32 -21.87
N LEU A 523 33.01 24.17 -20.90
CA LEU A 523 32.37 25.44 -20.62
C LEU A 523 33.23 26.58 -21.17
N ILE A 524 32.72 27.29 -22.18
CA ILE A 524 33.41 28.47 -22.74
C ILE A 524 32.85 29.70 -22.05
N VAL A 525 33.70 30.49 -21.38
CA VAL A 525 33.31 31.74 -20.70
C VAL A 525 33.05 32.85 -21.75
N PRO A 526 32.02 33.71 -21.63
CA PRO A 526 31.06 33.81 -20.53
C PRO A 526 30.14 32.60 -20.45
N VAL A 527 30.00 32.09 -19.23
CA VAL A 527 29.15 30.94 -18.94
C VAL A 527 27.69 31.43 -18.97
N THR A 528 27.02 31.19 -20.09
CA THR A 528 25.62 31.58 -20.22
C THR A 528 24.72 30.64 -19.42
N ARG A 529 23.56 31.15 -19.00
CA ARG A 529 22.49 30.36 -18.36
C ARG A 529 22.15 29.09 -19.13
N GLU A 530 22.18 29.14 -20.46
CA GLU A 530 21.91 27.99 -21.32
C GLU A 530 23.01 26.91 -21.28
N LYS A 531 24.29 27.29 -21.15
CA LYS A 531 25.42 26.35 -21.04
C LYS A 531 25.41 25.60 -19.71
N ILE A 532 25.18 26.31 -18.59
CA ILE A 532 25.00 25.67 -17.27
C ILE A 532 23.78 24.76 -17.28
N LYS A 533 22.67 25.22 -17.87
CA LYS A 533 21.47 24.40 -18.02
C LYS A 533 21.75 23.09 -18.76
N ASN A 534 22.48 23.12 -19.87
CA ASN A 534 22.84 21.92 -20.62
C ASN A 534 23.78 20.99 -19.84
N LEU A 535 24.71 21.57 -19.07
CA LEU A 535 25.58 20.80 -18.19
C LEU A 535 24.79 20.07 -17.10
N LEU A 536 23.87 20.77 -16.42
CA LEU A 536 23.00 20.18 -15.39
C LEU A 536 22.08 19.08 -15.95
N LEU A 537 21.54 19.28 -17.16
CA LEU A 537 20.70 18.28 -17.84
C LEU A 537 21.47 17.00 -18.15
N SER A 538 22.75 17.12 -18.49
CA SER A 538 23.59 15.97 -18.83
C SER A 538 24.02 15.11 -17.64
N ILE A 539 23.69 15.54 -16.41
CA ILE A 539 23.92 14.81 -15.15
C ILE A 539 22.64 14.06 -14.71
N ALA A 540 21.55 14.20 -15.46
CA ALA A 540 20.29 13.48 -15.26
C ALA A 540 20.19 12.28 -16.20
#